data_AF-A0AAD4IT59-F1
#
_entry.id   AF-A0AAD4IT59-F1
#
_cell.length_a   1.000
_cell.length_b   1.000
_cell.length_c   1.000
_cell.angle_alpha   90.00
_cell.angle_beta   90.00
_cell.angle_gamma   90.00
#
_symmetry.space_group_name_H-M   'P 1'
#
loop_
_entity.id
_entity.type
_entity.pdbx_description
1 polymer ?
#
loop_
_entity_poly.entity_id
_entity_poly.type
_entity_poly.pdbx_seq_one_letter_code
_entity_poly.pdbx_strand_id
1 'polypeptide(L)'
;MTILLYYSVLLSLLIFSFTPLSQSESFLGVNYGQVADNLPPPEATAKLLQSSAIEKVRLYGSDPAVIKAFAGTGIGLMIGASNSDIPGMASDPTFAKNWIDANVVPFYPASKIIVINVGNEVMSYNDRNLMSQLLPAMQNLQSALDSAGLAGTIKVSTVHSMAVLRQSDPPSSGSFDPSIGDLLKGLLSFNTATGSPFAINPYPYFAYRSDPRPETLAFCVFQPNSGRVDTGSKIKYTNMFDAQVDAIRSALDGMGFKGVEIVIAETGWPYKGDSDEVGPSIENAKAYNQNLIAHLRSMVGTPLMPGKSVDTYLFAMYDEDQKPGPTSERSFGLFKPDLTMTYNVGLTKTSQAGVSENELQASLDYACGQGVDCSPIQPGGACFEPATVASHATYAMNLVYQKSDKNPLSCDFSQTATLTSTSPSYDKCMYPSSIS
;
A
#
# COMPACT_ATOMS: atom_id res chain seq x y z
N MET A 1 12.87 -45.11 40.60
CA MET A 1 13.29 -43.70 40.42
C MET A 1 14.08 -43.58 39.11
N THR A 2 13.44 -43.93 37.98
CA THR A 2 14.12 -44.01 36.66
C THR A 2 13.16 -43.91 35.47
N ILE A 3 11.85 -43.75 35.71
CA ILE A 3 10.83 -43.60 34.65
C ILE A 3 10.23 -42.18 34.61
N LEU A 4 10.40 -41.39 35.69
CA LEU A 4 9.93 -39.99 35.77
C LEU A 4 10.88 -38.97 35.13
N LEU A 5 12.12 -39.36 34.79
CA LEU A 5 13.12 -38.49 34.16
C LEU A 5 13.09 -38.49 32.62
N TYR A 6 12.37 -39.43 32.00
CA TYR A 6 12.23 -39.47 30.53
C TYR A 6 11.06 -38.62 30.01
N TYR A 7 10.02 -38.41 30.82
CA TYR A 7 8.89 -37.54 30.45
C TYR A 7 9.20 -36.04 30.63
N SER A 8 10.19 -35.70 31.45
CA SER A 8 10.60 -34.31 31.69
C SER A 8 11.53 -33.75 30.61
N VAL A 9 12.17 -34.60 29.81
CA VAL A 9 13.05 -34.17 28.70
C VAL A 9 12.30 -34.12 27.36
N LEU A 10 11.23 -34.92 27.19
CA LEU A 10 10.38 -34.92 25.99
C LEU A 10 9.31 -33.82 25.98
N LEU A 11 8.94 -33.25 27.14
CA LEU A 11 7.98 -32.14 27.22
C LEU A 11 8.66 -30.76 27.01
N SER A 12 9.98 -30.68 27.16
CA SER A 12 10.79 -29.47 26.95
C SER A 12 11.23 -29.23 25.49
N LEU A 13 10.84 -30.11 24.55
CA LEU A 13 11.11 -29.97 23.11
C LEU A 13 9.87 -29.60 22.27
N LEU A 14 8.75 -29.26 22.94
CA LEU A 14 7.48 -28.89 22.29
C LEU A 14 6.99 -27.48 22.63
N ILE A 15 7.90 -26.62 23.12
CA ILE A 15 7.73 -25.18 23.01
C ILE A 15 8.37 -24.78 21.68
N PHE A 16 7.67 -25.04 20.58
CA PHE A 16 7.86 -24.23 19.39
C PHE A 16 7.50 -22.82 19.83
N SER A 17 8.52 -21.97 19.95
CA SER A 17 8.36 -20.53 19.98
C SER A 17 7.51 -20.17 18.77
N PHE A 18 6.21 -19.98 18.97
CA PHE A 18 5.40 -19.18 18.07
C PHE A 18 5.95 -17.76 18.22
N THR A 19 7.02 -17.47 17.48
CA THR A 19 7.25 -16.09 17.10
C THR A 19 6.01 -15.70 16.30
N PRO A 20 5.27 -14.65 16.68
CA PRO A 20 4.32 -14.08 15.75
C PRO A 20 5.13 -13.61 14.54
N LEU A 21 5.14 -14.43 13.48
CA LEU A 21 5.49 -13.94 12.15
C LEU A 21 4.52 -12.80 11.92
N SER A 22 5.05 -11.58 11.80
CA SER A 22 4.31 -10.45 11.25
C SER A 22 3.55 -10.96 10.03
N GLN A 23 2.22 -10.84 10.03
CA GLN A 23 1.41 -11.31 8.92
C GLN A 23 1.90 -10.65 7.63
N SER A 24 1.98 -11.45 6.58
CA SER A 24 2.20 -11.01 5.21
C SER A 24 1.12 -9.98 4.85
N GLU A 25 1.51 -8.77 4.45
CA GLU A 25 0.58 -7.69 4.08
C GLU A 25 0.37 -7.74 2.56
N SER A 26 -0.42 -8.72 2.12
CA SER A 26 -0.61 -9.00 0.70
C SER A 26 -1.17 -7.82 -0.09
N PHE A 27 -1.71 -6.80 0.56
CA PHE A 27 -2.26 -5.59 -0.04
C PHE A 27 -1.19 -4.52 -0.35
N LEU A 28 -0.02 -4.55 0.29
CA LEU A 28 0.99 -3.50 0.20
C LEU A 28 2.02 -3.76 -0.90
N GLY A 29 2.15 -2.79 -1.79
CA GLY A 29 3.15 -2.78 -2.85
C GLY A 29 3.97 -1.49 -2.89
N VAL A 30 4.99 -1.46 -3.74
CA VAL A 30 5.80 -0.27 -4.02
C VAL A 30 6.11 -0.17 -5.51
N ASN A 31 6.18 1.05 -6.02
CA ASN A 31 6.65 1.32 -7.38
C ASN A 31 8.19 1.34 -7.39
N TYR A 32 8.80 0.51 -8.22
CA TYR A 32 10.25 0.52 -8.45
C TYR A 32 10.53 1.22 -9.78
N GLY A 33 10.62 2.55 -9.68
CA GLY A 33 11.05 3.43 -10.77
C GLY A 33 12.55 3.29 -11.05
N GLN A 34 12.94 3.55 -12.29
CA GLN A 34 14.30 3.33 -12.81
C GLN A 34 14.83 4.54 -13.59
N VAL A 35 14.18 5.70 -13.50
CA VAL A 35 14.65 6.94 -14.14
C VAL A 35 15.70 7.60 -13.25
N ALA A 36 16.81 6.89 -13.05
CA ALA A 36 17.95 7.29 -12.22
C ALA A 36 19.25 6.58 -12.63
N ASP A 37 20.41 7.15 -12.30
CA ASP A 37 21.73 6.54 -12.55
C ASP A 37 22.48 6.10 -11.29
N ASN A 38 21.88 6.28 -10.11
CA ASN A 38 22.49 6.04 -8.81
C ASN A 38 21.86 4.89 -8.01
N LEU A 39 20.93 4.13 -8.62
CA LEU A 39 20.17 3.09 -7.93
C LEU A 39 21.04 1.90 -7.48
N PRO A 40 20.71 1.26 -6.35
CA PRO A 40 21.40 0.05 -5.91
C PRO A 40 21.14 -1.12 -6.87
N PRO A 41 22.00 -2.15 -6.84
CA PRO A 41 21.76 -3.38 -7.62
C PRO A 41 20.39 -4.00 -7.31
N PRO A 42 19.66 -4.52 -8.30
CA PRO A 42 18.31 -5.05 -8.09
C PRO A 42 18.21 -6.16 -7.02
N GLU A 43 19.25 -7.00 -6.86
CA GLU A 43 19.30 -8.04 -5.83
C GLU A 43 19.34 -7.46 -4.41
N ALA A 44 19.94 -6.28 -4.24
CA ALA A 44 19.94 -5.58 -2.95
C ALA A 44 18.55 -5.05 -2.62
N THR A 45 17.85 -4.50 -3.61
CA THR A 45 16.44 -4.08 -3.49
C THR A 45 15.54 -5.28 -3.16
N ALA A 46 15.70 -6.41 -3.87
CA ALA A 46 14.93 -7.62 -3.62
C ALA A 46 15.10 -8.13 -2.18
N LYS A 47 16.35 -8.17 -1.68
CA LYS A 47 16.66 -8.55 -0.28
C LYS A 47 16.05 -7.58 0.74
N LEU A 48 16.15 -6.28 0.47
CA LEU A 48 15.54 -5.25 1.33
C LEU A 48 14.02 -5.50 1.45
N LEU A 49 13.33 -5.74 0.34
CA LEU A 49 11.89 -5.99 0.34
C LEU A 49 11.50 -7.31 1.01
N GLN A 50 12.33 -8.36 0.95
CA GLN A 50 12.09 -9.59 1.74
C GLN A 50 12.07 -9.32 3.25
N SER A 51 12.80 -8.29 3.72
CA SER A 51 12.81 -7.85 5.11
C SER A 51 11.77 -6.76 5.45
N SER A 52 10.88 -6.42 4.51
CA SER A 52 9.87 -5.38 4.69
C SER A 52 8.44 -5.93 4.51
N ALA A 53 7.44 -5.16 4.95
CA ALA A 53 6.02 -5.48 4.83
C ALA A 53 5.51 -5.46 3.37
N ILE A 54 6.33 -5.00 2.43
CA ILE A 54 5.99 -4.93 1.02
C ILE A 54 6.03 -6.34 0.41
N GLU A 55 4.96 -6.70 -0.29
CA GLU A 55 4.84 -8.01 -0.93
C GLU A 55 4.59 -7.94 -2.43
N LYS A 56 4.46 -6.73 -2.96
CA LYS A 56 4.25 -6.48 -4.39
C LYS A 56 5.15 -5.35 -4.88
N VAL A 57 5.64 -5.49 -6.10
CA VAL A 57 6.43 -4.47 -6.78
C VAL A 57 5.79 -4.18 -8.14
N ARG A 58 5.64 -2.90 -8.45
CA ARG A 58 5.26 -2.45 -9.78
C ARG A 58 6.49 -1.90 -10.50
N LEU A 59 6.75 -2.45 -11.68
CA LEU A 59 7.75 -1.98 -12.64
C LEU A 59 7.04 -1.28 -13.79
N TYR A 60 7.55 -0.13 -14.20
CA TYR A 60 7.04 0.61 -15.37
C TYR A 60 7.38 -0.05 -16.72
N GLY A 61 8.34 -0.97 -16.70
CA GLY A 61 8.79 -1.75 -17.85
C GLY A 61 8.97 -3.22 -17.49
N SER A 62 9.78 -3.91 -18.30
CA SER A 62 10.06 -5.34 -18.19
C SER A 62 11.58 -5.63 -18.15
N ASP A 63 12.32 -4.87 -17.34
CA ASP A 63 13.77 -5.05 -17.20
C ASP A 63 14.10 -6.48 -16.75
N PRO A 64 14.83 -7.27 -17.55
CA PRO A 64 15.09 -8.68 -17.26
C PRO A 64 16.01 -8.89 -16.05
N ALA A 65 16.92 -7.95 -15.76
CA ALA A 65 17.78 -8.01 -14.59
C ALA A 65 16.97 -7.79 -13.30
N VAL A 66 16.07 -6.81 -13.30
CA VAL A 66 15.18 -6.56 -12.16
C VAL A 66 14.23 -7.73 -11.95
N ILE A 67 13.53 -8.19 -13.00
CA ILE A 67 12.61 -9.33 -12.88
C ILE A 67 13.34 -10.56 -12.33
N LYS A 68 14.55 -10.86 -12.82
CA LYS A 68 15.35 -11.99 -12.35
C LYS A 68 15.80 -11.85 -10.90
N ALA A 69 16.10 -10.63 -10.43
CA ALA A 69 16.52 -10.41 -9.04
C ALA A 69 15.42 -10.75 -8.02
N PHE A 70 14.15 -10.71 -8.42
CA PHE A 70 13.01 -11.13 -7.59
C PHE A 70 12.70 -12.64 -7.66
N ALA A 71 13.46 -13.43 -8.41
CA ALA A 71 13.24 -14.87 -8.49
C ALA A 71 13.36 -15.55 -7.12
N GLY A 72 12.38 -16.39 -6.77
CA GLY A 72 12.33 -17.13 -5.51
C GLY A 72 12.00 -16.29 -4.27
N THR A 73 11.76 -14.98 -4.42
CA THR A 73 11.45 -14.11 -3.28
C THR A 73 10.00 -14.24 -2.79
N GLY A 74 9.10 -14.68 -3.66
CA GLY A 74 7.65 -14.72 -3.40
C GLY A 74 6.91 -13.39 -3.59
N ILE A 75 7.65 -12.29 -3.80
CA ILE A 75 7.11 -10.94 -4.05
C ILE A 75 6.42 -10.93 -5.42
N GLY A 76 5.16 -10.45 -5.45
CA GLY A 76 4.38 -10.33 -6.68
C GLY A 76 4.86 -9.18 -7.56
N LEU A 77 5.02 -9.42 -8.85
CA LEU A 77 5.46 -8.41 -9.82
C LEU A 77 4.31 -8.00 -10.74
N MET A 78 4.05 -6.70 -10.77
CA MET A 78 3.31 -6.03 -11.82
C MET A 78 4.33 -5.43 -12.78
N ILE A 79 4.36 -5.88 -14.03
CA ILE A 79 5.35 -5.41 -15.04
C ILE A 79 4.68 -4.59 -16.14
N GLY A 80 5.40 -3.65 -16.72
CA GLY A 80 4.87 -2.75 -17.74
C GLY A 80 5.27 -3.13 -19.17
N ALA A 81 4.29 -3.08 -20.08
CA ALA A 81 4.54 -2.85 -21.51
C ALA A 81 4.44 -1.35 -21.77
N SER A 82 5.42 -0.78 -22.48
CA SER A 82 5.52 0.67 -22.63
C SER A 82 4.39 1.25 -23.49
N ASN A 83 4.12 2.55 -23.37
CA ASN A 83 3.18 3.23 -24.28
C ASN A 83 3.60 3.07 -25.76
N SER A 84 4.91 2.99 -26.04
CA SER A 84 5.45 2.77 -27.38
C SER A 84 5.20 1.35 -27.94
N ASP A 85 4.94 0.36 -27.10
CA ASP A 85 4.66 -1.01 -27.55
C ASP A 85 3.19 -1.18 -28.00
N ILE A 86 2.29 -0.31 -27.54
CA ILE A 86 0.84 -0.41 -27.78
C ILE A 86 0.49 -0.53 -29.27
N PRO A 87 1.02 0.30 -30.19
CA PRO A 87 0.67 0.20 -31.61
C PRO A 87 1.08 -1.14 -32.23
N GLY A 88 2.25 -1.66 -31.85
CA GLY A 88 2.75 -2.96 -32.32
C GLY A 88 1.89 -4.11 -31.80
N MET A 89 1.61 -4.11 -30.49
CA MET A 89 0.75 -5.11 -29.85
C MET A 89 -0.68 -5.10 -30.39
N ALA A 90 -1.23 -3.92 -30.68
CA ALA A 90 -2.59 -3.76 -31.19
C ALA A 90 -2.75 -4.29 -32.61
N SER A 91 -1.75 -4.04 -33.46
CA SER A 91 -1.83 -4.33 -34.89
C SER A 91 -1.36 -5.74 -35.27
N ASP A 92 -0.48 -6.35 -34.48
CA ASP A 92 0.10 -7.67 -34.76
C ASP A 92 0.06 -8.59 -33.52
N PRO A 93 -0.80 -9.62 -33.49
CA PRO A 93 -0.81 -10.61 -32.42
C PRO A 93 0.54 -11.34 -32.23
N THR A 94 1.36 -11.45 -33.29
CA THR A 94 2.71 -12.03 -33.21
C THR A 94 3.63 -11.14 -32.38
N PHE A 95 3.49 -9.82 -32.47
CA PHE A 95 4.23 -8.89 -31.63
C PHE A 95 3.90 -9.11 -30.15
N ALA A 96 2.60 -9.21 -29.80
CA ALA A 96 2.18 -9.49 -28.43
C ALA A 96 2.69 -10.85 -27.92
N LYS A 97 2.65 -11.88 -28.76
CA LYS A 97 3.23 -13.19 -28.44
C LYS A 97 4.73 -13.11 -28.17
N ASN A 98 5.49 -12.46 -29.06
CA ASN A 98 6.93 -12.29 -28.92
C ASN A 98 7.27 -11.51 -27.64
N TRP A 99 6.45 -10.52 -27.28
CA TRP A 99 6.61 -9.78 -26.03
C TRP A 99 6.44 -10.69 -24.80
N ILE A 100 5.43 -11.58 -24.78
CA ILE A 100 5.24 -12.56 -23.71
C ILE A 100 6.40 -13.56 -23.65
N ASP A 101 6.83 -14.09 -24.80
CA ASP A 101 7.94 -15.05 -24.90
C ASP A 101 9.28 -14.45 -24.44
N ALA A 102 9.46 -13.14 -24.59
CA ALA A 102 10.68 -12.43 -24.18
C ALA A 102 10.63 -11.99 -22.70
N ASN A 103 9.48 -11.50 -22.23
CA ASN A 103 9.41 -10.74 -20.97
C ASN A 103 8.71 -11.50 -19.82
N VAL A 104 8.05 -12.62 -20.10
CA VAL A 104 7.28 -13.38 -19.10
C VAL A 104 7.75 -14.83 -19.01
N VAL A 105 7.70 -15.56 -20.11
CA VAL A 105 8.00 -17.01 -20.17
C VAL A 105 9.37 -17.37 -19.59
N PRO A 106 10.46 -16.60 -19.81
CA PRO A 106 11.77 -16.96 -19.28
C PRO A 106 11.90 -16.80 -17.75
N PHE A 107 11.03 -16.01 -17.12
CA PHE A 107 11.13 -15.64 -15.71
C PHE A 107 10.10 -16.33 -14.82
N TYR A 108 8.93 -16.65 -15.37
CA TYR A 108 7.87 -17.32 -14.63
C TYR A 108 8.07 -18.86 -14.62
N PRO A 109 7.86 -19.58 -13.50
CA PRO A 109 7.30 -19.13 -12.22
C PRO A 109 8.33 -18.66 -11.19
N ALA A 110 9.62 -18.65 -11.51
CA ALA A 110 10.66 -18.30 -10.54
C ALA A 110 10.45 -16.87 -10.00
N SER A 111 10.20 -15.90 -10.88
CA SER A 111 9.71 -14.57 -10.53
C SER A 111 8.19 -14.55 -10.62
N LYS A 112 7.52 -14.17 -9.53
CA LYS A 112 6.05 -14.22 -9.41
C LYS A 112 5.39 -13.05 -10.13
N ILE A 113 5.39 -13.07 -11.46
CA ILE A 113 4.64 -12.10 -12.28
C ILE A 113 3.14 -12.36 -12.08
N ILE A 114 2.39 -11.31 -11.71
CA ILE A 114 0.95 -11.39 -11.38
C ILE A 114 0.09 -10.53 -12.32
N VAL A 115 0.61 -9.41 -12.80
CA VAL A 115 -0.11 -8.49 -13.68
C VAL A 115 0.85 -7.90 -14.72
N ILE A 116 0.37 -7.74 -15.95
CA ILE A 116 1.00 -6.95 -17.00
C ILE A 116 0.16 -5.68 -17.18
N ASN A 117 0.75 -4.51 -16.95
CA ASN A 117 0.14 -3.24 -17.31
C ASN A 117 0.52 -2.85 -18.74
N VAL A 118 -0.47 -2.71 -19.61
CA VAL A 118 -0.30 -2.20 -20.97
C VAL A 118 -0.39 -0.68 -20.93
N GLY A 119 0.76 -0.03 -21.03
CA GLY A 119 0.88 1.41 -20.92
C GLY A 119 0.64 1.96 -19.51
N ASN A 120 0.90 3.25 -19.38
CA ASN A 120 0.71 4.04 -18.18
C ASN A 120 0.03 5.35 -18.55
N GLU A 121 -1.12 5.63 -17.93
CA GLU A 121 -1.91 6.85 -18.07
C GLU A 121 -2.26 7.23 -19.51
N VAL A 122 -2.42 6.23 -20.39
CA VAL A 122 -2.67 6.42 -21.84
C VAL A 122 -3.83 7.38 -22.13
N MET A 123 -4.87 7.34 -21.29
CA MET A 123 -6.06 8.18 -21.43
C MET A 123 -5.84 9.65 -21.08
N SER A 124 -4.73 9.99 -20.44
CA SER A 124 -4.36 11.36 -20.09
C SER A 124 -3.61 12.07 -21.21
N TYR A 125 -3.03 11.32 -22.13
CA TYR A 125 -2.45 11.88 -23.35
C TYR A 125 -3.59 12.14 -24.33
N ASN A 126 -3.67 13.36 -24.87
CA ASN A 126 -4.67 13.72 -25.89
C ASN A 126 -4.34 13.10 -27.27
N ASP A 127 -3.85 11.85 -27.27
CA ASP A 127 -3.52 11.03 -28.43
C ASP A 127 -4.61 9.98 -28.64
N ARG A 128 -5.62 10.36 -29.43
CA ARG A 128 -6.77 9.50 -29.74
C ARG A 128 -6.38 8.20 -30.44
N ASN A 129 -5.29 8.20 -31.21
CA ASN A 129 -4.86 7.02 -31.92
C ASN A 129 -4.33 5.99 -30.92
N LEU A 130 -3.43 6.40 -30.03
CA LEU A 130 -2.88 5.54 -28.98
C LEU A 130 -3.98 4.99 -28.05
N MET A 131 -4.92 5.85 -27.63
CA MET A 131 -6.06 5.43 -26.79
C MET A 131 -6.92 4.35 -27.46
N SER A 132 -7.16 4.47 -28.77
CA SER A 132 -7.97 3.50 -29.52
C SER A 132 -7.30 2.12 -29.67
N GLN A 133 -5.97 2.09 -29.60
CA GLN A 133 -5.16 0.88 -29.75
C GLN A 133 -4.97 0.10 -28.44
N LEU A 134 -5.28 0.72 -27.29
CA LEU A 134 -5.05 0.12 -25.99
C LEU A 134 -5.84 -1.18 -25.77
N LEU A 135 -7.14 -1.20 -26.08
CA LEU A 135 -7.97 -2.39 -25.91
C LEU A 135 -7.51 -3.55 -26.82
N PRO A 136 -7.28 -3.36 -28.14
CA PRO A 136 -6.70 -4.41 -28.99
C PRO A 136 -5.35 -4.94 -28.48
N ALA A 137 -4.46 -4.07 -28.00
CA ALA A 137 -3.18 -4.48 -27.44
C ALA A 137 -3.35 -5.39 -26.21
N MET A 138 -4.26 -5.02 -25.29
CA MET A 138 -4.60 -5.83 -24.12
C MET A 138 -5.21 -7.19 -24.51
N GLN A 139 -6.09 -7.22 -25.51
CA GLN A 139 -6.70 -8.45 -26.02
C GLN A 139 -5.67 -9.40 -26.66
N ASN A 140 -4.71 -8.85 -27.42
CA ASN A 140 -3.65 -9.65 -28.03
C ASN A 140 -2.68 -10.19 -26.99
N LEU A 141 -2.31 -9.41 -25.96
CA LEU A 141 -1.52 -9.90 -24.84
C LEU A 141 -2.24 -10.97 -24.01
N GLN A 142 -3.55 -10.81 -23.78
CA GLN A 142 -4.36 -11.82 -23.12
C GLN A 142 -4.36 -13.14 -23.91
N SER A 143 -4.56 -13.06 -25.23
CA SER A 143 -4.52 -14.24 -26.12
C SER A 143 -3.15 -14.92 -26.15
N ALA A 144 -2.08 -14.14 -26.05
CA ALA A 144 -0.71 -14.67 -25.94
C ALA A 144 -0.50 -15.39 -24.58
N LEU A 145 -1.01 -14.85 -23.47
CA LEU A 145 -1.01 -15.53 -22.17
C LEU A 145 -1.87 -16.81 -22.20
N ASP A 146 -3.01 -16.81 -22.87
CA ASP A 146 -3.85 -18.01 -23.06
C ASP A 146 -3.05 -19.10 -23.78
N SER A 147 -2.37 -18.73 -24.87
CA SER A 147 -1.52 -19.64 -25.65
C SER A 147 -0.34 -20.19 -24.86
N ALA A 148 0.18 -19.42 -23.90
CA ALA A 148 1.24 -19.84 -22.98
C ALA A 148 0.72 -20.62 -21.75
N GLY A 149 -0.60 -20.78 -21.59
CA GLY A 149 -1.21 -21.42 -20.42
C GLY A 149 -1.12 -20.59 -19.13
N LEU A 150 -0.94 -19.27 -19.24
CA LEU A 150 -0.71 -18.35 -18.12
C LEU A 150 -1.88 -17.42 -17.80
N ALA A 151 -2.92 -17.38 -18.62
CA ALA A 151 -4.06 -16.46 -18.48
C ALA A 151 -4.88 -16.61 -17.18
N GLY A 152 -4.87 -17.80 -16.57
CA GLY A 152 -5.47 -18.04 -15.26
C GLY A 152 -4.69 -17.42 -14.11
N THR A 153 -3.39 -17.16 -14.32
CA THR A 153 -2.43 -16.80 -13.26
C THR A 153 -1.92 -15.37 -13.38
N ILE A 154 -1.72 -14.88 -14.61
CA ILE A 154 -1.24 -13.53 -14.90
C ILE A 154 -2.38 -12.76 -15.56
N LYS A 155 -2.69 -11.58 -15.01
CA LYS A 155 -3.73 -10.69 -15.55
C LYS A 155 -3.14 -9.61 -16.45
N VAL A 156 -3.93 -9.12 -17.39
CA VAL A 156 -3.58 -7.95 -18.22
C VAL A 156 -4.46 -6.79 -17.81
N SER A 157 -3.88 -5.64 -17.48
CA SER A 157 -4.61 -4.41 -17.15
C SER A 157 -3.92 -3.21 -17.80
N THR A 158 -4.40 -1.99 -17.52
CA THR A 158 -3.76 -0.73 -17.88
C THR A 158 -3.92 0.23 -16.71
N VAL A 159 -3.00 1.19 -16.56
CA VAL A 159 -3.01 2.15 -15.45
C VAL A 159 -3.60 3.47 -15.91
N HIS A 160 -4.53 4.01 -15.12
CA HIS A 160 -5.18 5.28 -15.37
C HIS A 160 -4.73 6.33 -14.34
N SER A 161 -4.75 7.60 -14.73
CA SER A 161 -4.72 8.72 -13.77
C SER A 161 -6.14 9.10 -13.36
N MET A 162 -6.30 9.89 -12.30
CA MET A 162 -7.60 10.45 -11.92
C MET A 162 -8.25 11.34 -13.00
N ALA A 163 -7.50 11.77 -14.03
CA ALA A 163 -8.02 12.58 -15.13
C ALA A 163 -9.02 11.83 -16.03
N VAL A 164 -9.21 10.52 -15.84
CA VAL A 164 -10.32 9.80 -16.50
C VAL A 164 -11.70 10.20 -15.96
N LEU A 165 -11.77 10.86 -14.80
CA LEU A 165 -13.00 11.35 -14.22
C LEU A 165 -13.34 12.76 -14.72
N ARG A 166 -14.63 12.99 -14.97
CA ARG A 166 -15.20 14.33 -15.20
C ARG A 166 -15.77 14.93 -13.93
N GLN A 167 -16.35 14.10 -13.06
CA GLN A 167 -16.79 14.49 -11.73
C GLN A 167 -16.20 13.54 -10.71
N SER A 168 -15.78 14.10 -9.57
CA SER A 168 -15.19 13.35 -8.45
C SER A 168 -15.51 13.96 -7.08
N ASP A 169 -16.15 15.13 -7.02
CA ASP A 169 -16.54 15.81 -5.80
C ASP A 169 -18.00 16.31 -5.89
N PRO A 170 -18.92 15.83 -5.03
CA PRO A 170 -18.68 14.83 -3.99
C PRO A 170 -18.39 13.44 -4.59
N PRO A 171 -17.77 12.49 -3.86
CA PRO A 171 -17.43 11.16 -4.37
C PRO A 171 -18.61 10.41 -5.01
N SER A 172 -19.82 10.53 -4.46
CA SER A 172 -21.04 9.91 -5.01
C SER A 172 -21.45 10.42 -6.39
N SER A 173 -20.92 11.56 -6.85
CA SER A 173 -21.10 12.08 -8.22
C SER A 173 -20.07 11.55 -9.21
N GLY A 174 -19.13 10.72 -8.74
CA GLY A 174 -18.06 10.10 -9.50
C GLY A 174 -18.54 9.61 -10.87
N SER A 175 -17.98 10.17 -11.94
CA SER A 175 -18.30 9.78 -13.32
C SER A 175 -17.12 9.96 -14.25
N PHE A 176 -16.92 9.02 -15.15
CA PHE A 176 -15.88 9.10 -16.17
C PHE A 176 -16.18 10.19 -17.21
N ASP A 177 -15.14 10.74 -17.83
CA ASP A 177 -15.32 11.74 -18.88
C ASP A 177 -16.04 11.14 -20.10
N PRO A 178 -17.19 11.71 -20.51
CA PRO A 178 -17.97 11.17 -21.62
C PRO A 178 -17.19 11.08 -22.94
N SER A 179 -16.16 11.92 -23.13
CA SER A 179 -15.35 11.92 -24.36
C SER A 179 -14.46 10.68 -24.51
N ILE A 180 -14.29 9.89 -23.45
CA ILE A 180 -13.57 8.60 -23.44
C ILE A 180 -14.45 7.44 -22.98
N GLY A 181 -15.75 7.66 -22.78
CA GLY A 181 -16.68 6.72 -22.18
C GLY A 181 -16.78 5.38 -22.93
N ASP A 182 -16.86 5.40 -24.26
CA ASP A 182 -16.93 4.17 -25.06
C ASP A 182 -15.64 3.34 -24.98
N LEU A 183 -14.48 4.01 -24.98
CA LEU A 183 -13.18 3.35 -24.82
C LEU A 183 -13.06 2.70 -23.44
N LEU A 184 -13.39 3.45 -22.38
CA LEU A 184 -13.40 2.92 -21.02
C LEU A 184 -14.41 1.77 -20.88
N LYS A 185 -15.60 1.86 -21.48
CA LYS A 185 -16.57 0.75 -21.44
C LYS A 185 -15.99 -0.53 -22.04
N GLY A 186 -15.23 -0.42 -23.14
CA GLY A 186 -14.53 -1.55 -23.74
C GLY A 186 -13.47 -2.16 -22.82
N LEU A 187 -12.65 -1.31 -22.19
CA LEU A 187 -11.64 -1.74 -21.22
C LEU A 187 -12.27 -2.39 -19.98
N LEU A 188 -13.32 -1.80 -19.41
CA LEU A 188 -14.03 -2.34 -18.25
C LEU A 188 -14.75 -3.66 -18.55
N SER A 189 -15.25 -3.83 -19.78
CA SER A 189 -15.79 -5.10 -20.25
C SER A 189 -14.69 -6.16 -20.32
N PHE A 190 -13.51 -5.79 -20.78
CA PHE A 190 -12.33 -6.68 -20.77
C PHE A 190 -11.89 -7.03 -19.35
N ASN A 191 -11.84 -6.05 -18.43
CA ASN A 191 -11.54 -6.29 -17.01
C ASN A 191 -12.51 -7.31 -16.40
N THR A 192 -13.81 -7.14 -16.65
CA THR A 192 -14.86 -8.05 -16.19
C THR A 192 -14.68 -9.45 -16.76
N ALA A 193 -14.43 -9.57 -18.06
CA ALA A 193 -14.28 -10.86 -18.73
C ALA A 193 -13.04 -11.65 -18.28
N THR A 194 -11.97 -10.97 -17.88
CA THR A 194 -10.68 -11.58 -17.51
C THR A 194 -10.44 -11.67 -15.99
N GLY A 195 -11.33 -11.04 -15.20
CA GLY A 195 -11.13 -10.85 -13.75
C GLY A 195 -9.92 -9.96 -13.44
N SER A 196 -9.58 -9.04 -14.35
CA SER A 196 -8.43 -8.15 -14.21
C SER A 196 -8.84 -6.84 -13.52
N PRO A 197 -8.00 -6.25 -12.65
CA PRO A 197 -8.37 -5.05 -11.90
C PRO A 197 -8.38 -3.78 -12.77
N PHE A 198 -9.14 -2.78 -12.34
CA PHE A 198 -8.98 -1.39 -12.78
C PHE A 198 -7.87 -0.73 -11.96
N ALA A 199 -6.74 -0.44 -12.60
CA ALA A 199 -5.58 0.17 -11.95
C ALA A 199 -5.60 1.70 -12.10
N ILE A 200 -5.45 2.42 -11.00
CA ILE A 200 -5.64 3.88 -10.93
C ILE A 200 -4.59 4.55 -10.03
N ASN A 201 -4.25 5.81 -10.35
CA ASN A 201 -3.26 6.62 -9.64
C ASN A 201 -3.90 7.82 -8.89
N PRO A 202 -4.54 7.62 -7.72
CA PRO A 202 -5.00 8.71 -6.87
C PRO A 202 -3.85 9.34 -6.09
N TYR A 203 -3.72 10.66 -6.20
CA TYR A 203 -2.73 11.44 -5.46
C TYR A 203 -3.39 12.58 -4.68
N PRO A 204 -3.65 12.39 -3.37
CA PRO A 204 -4.08 13.45 -2.46
C PRO A 204 -3.15 14.67 -2.43
N TYR A 205 -1.85 14.46 -2.70
CA TYR A 205 -0.85 15.53 -2.84
C TYR A 205 -1.27 16.58 -3.87
N PHE A 206 -1.66 16.17 -5.09
CA PHE A 206 -2.06 17.12 -6.14
C PHE A 206 -3.36 17.85 -5.80
N ALA A 207 -4.29 17.20 -5.09
CA ALA A 207 -5.50 17.86 -4.61
C ALA A 207 -5.18 18.94 -3.55
N TYR A 208 -4.23 18.67 -2.64
CA TYR A 208 -3.76 19.66 -1.68
C TYR A 208 -3.04 20.82 -2.36
N ARG A 209 -2.20 20.55 -3.38
CA ARG A 209 -1.51 21.61 -4.13
C ARG A 209 -2.47 22.60 -4.77
N SER A 210 -3.64 22.15 -5.22
CA SER A 210 -4.69 23.01 -5.77
C SER A 210 -5.50 23.78 -4.71
N ASP A 211 -5.48 23.35 -3.46
CA ASP A 211 -6.22 23.96 -2.35
C ASP A 211 -5.42 23.88 -1.02
N PRO A 212 -4.41 24.76 -0.84
CA PRO A 212 -3.39 24.60 0.19
C PRO A 212 -3.82 25.03 1.60
N ARG A 213 -5.11 24.92 1.93
CA ARG A 213 -5.64 25.29 3.24
C ARG A 213 -5.30 24.22 4.30
N PRO A 214 -5.06 24.58 5.58
CA PRO A 214 -4.69 23.63 6.62
C PRO A 214 -5.67 22.46 6.80
N GLU A 215 -6.96 22.71 6.68
CA GLU A 215 -7.99 21.66 6.75
C GLU A 215 -7.94 20.68 5.57
N THR A 216 -7.50 21.15 4.40
CA THR A 216 -7.28 20.29 3.23
C THR A 216 -6.02 19.46 3.42
N LEU A 217 -4.94 20.03 3.98
CA LEU A 217 -3.75 19.25 4.33
C LEU A 217 -4.10 18.11 5.28
N ALA A 218 -4.78 18.42 6.40
CA ALA A 218 -5.15 17.42 7.39
C ALA A 218 -6.00 16.30 6.78
N PHE A 219 -6.94 16.64 5.90
CA PHE A 219 -7.75 15.69 5.15
C PHE A 219 -6.93 14.85 4.15
N CYS A 220 -5.93 15.43 3.48
CA CYS A 220 -5.09 14.73 2.52
C CYS A 220 -4.05 13.80 3.17
N VAL A 221 -3.56 14.12 4.37
CA VAL A 221 -2.56 13.31 5.10
C VAL A 221 -3.15 12.49 6.26
N PHE A 222 -4.47 12.23 6.24
CA PHE A 222 -5.20 11.42 7.23
C PHE A 222 -5.09 11.91 8.68
N GLN A 223 -4.77 13.18 8.90
CA GLN A 223 -4.72 13.77 10.24
C GLN A 223 -6.14 14.06 10.76
N PRO A 224 -6.34 14.17 12.09
CA PRO A 224 -7.63 14.52 12.66
C PRO A 224 -8.22 15.79 12.03
N ASN A 225 -9.44 15.67 11.51
CA ASN A 225 -10.15 16.76 10.85
C ASN A 225 -11.67 16.59 11.00
N SER A 226 -12.43 17.61 10.63
CA SER A 226 -13.89 17.60 10.77
C SER A 226 -14.60 16.63 9.81
N GLY A 227 -13.89 16.04 8.85
CA GLY A 227 -14.42 15.27 7.73
C GLY A 227 -15.21 16.13 6.73
N ARG A 228 -15.50 15.56 5.56
CA ARG A 228 -16.31 16.15 4.51
C ARG A 228 -17.54 15.28 4.27
N VAL A 229 -18.74 15.85 4.40
CA VAL A 229 -19.99 15.12 4.15
C VAL A 229 -20.32 15.21 2.66
N ASP A 230 -20.38 14.06 2.02
CA ASP A 230 -20.85 13.90 0.65
C ASP A 230 -22.31 14.37 0.55
N THR A 231 -22.56 15.38 -0.29
CA THR A 231 -23.88 16.00 -0.40
C THR A 231 -24.93 15.09 -1.03
N GLY A 232 -24.53 14.08 -1.80
CA GLY A 232 -25.39 13.07 -2.40
C GLY A 232 -25.65 11.90 -1.45
N SER A 233 -24.61 11.11 -1.16
CA SER A 233 -24.71 9.86 -0.38
C SER A 233 -24.85 10.06 1.12
N LYS A 234 -24.56 11.27 1.64
CA LYS A 234 -24.48 11.62 3.07
C LYS A 234 -23.36 10.90 3.82
N ILE A 235 -22.49 10.18 3.13
CA ILE A 235 -21.30 9.57 3.72
C ILE A 235 -20.33 10.66 4.15
N LYS A 236 -19.78 10.53 5.35
CA LYS A 236 -18.72 11.42 5.85
C LYS A 236 -17.37 10.79 5.56
N TYR A 237 -16.62 11.39 4.64
CA TYR A 237 -15.23 11.02 4.38
C TYR A 237 -14.33 11.74 5.38
N THR A 238 -13.34 11.03 5.93
CA THR A 238 -12.38 11.56 6.90
C THR A 238 -11.00 11.77 6.30
N ASN A 239 -10.75 11.28 5.08
CA ASN A 239 -9.51 11.48 4.34
C ASN A 239 -9.76 11.55 2.83
N MET A 240 -8.80 12.15 2.10
CA MET A 240 -8.89 12.35 0.65
C MET A 240 -8.71 11.06 -0.15
N PHE A 241 -7.92 10.12 0.34
CA PHE A 241 -7.67 8.85 -0.36
C PHE A 241 -8.98 8.08 -0.55
N ASP A 242 -9.75 7.86 0.53
CA ASP A 242 -11.05 7.21 0.48
C ASP A 242 -12.00 7.95 -0.46
N ALA A 243 -12.03 9.29 -0.41
CA ALA A 243 -12.87 10.10 -1.27
C ALA A 243 -12.51 9.93 -2.76
N GLN A 244 -11.22 9.91 -3.10
CA GLN A 244 -10.75 9.70 -4.48
C GLN A 244 -11.04 8.28 -4.97
N VAL A 245 -10.81 7.27 -4.13
CA VAL A 245 -11.08 5.87 -4.48
C VAL A 245 -12.58 5.62 -4.64
N ASP A 246 -13.42 6.19 -3.77
CA ASP A 246 -14.88 6.03 -3.87
C ASP A 246 -15.50 6.85 -5.01
N ALA A 247 -14.85 7.92 -5.46
CA ALA A 247 -15.23 8.58 -6.70
C ALA A 247 -15.04 7.65 -7.92
N ILE A 248 -13.95 6.87 -7.94
CA ILE A 248 -13.73 5.85 -8.98
C ILE A 248 -14.75 4.71 -8.83
N ARG A 249 -15.00 4.24 -7.61
CA ARG A 249 -16.03 3.22 -7.35
C ARG A 249 -17.40 3.65 -7.85
N SER A 250 -17.79 4.90 -7.57
CA SER A 250 -19.05 5.48 -8.05
C SER A 250 -19.11 5.56 -9.58
N ALA A 251 -18.01 5.95 -10.24
CA ALA A 251 -17.93 6.00 -11.70
C ALA A 251 -18.07 4.62 -12.36
N LEU A 252 -17.40 3.61 -11.81
CA LEU A 252 -17.52 2.23 -12.27
C LEU A 252 -18.95 1.69 -12.09
N ASP A 253 -19.56 1.96 -10.94
CA ASP A 253 -20.94 1.56 -10.63
C ASP A 253 -21.95 2.24 -11.54
N GLY A 254 -21.77 3.53 -11.82
CA GLY A 254 -22.59 4.31 -12.75
C GLY A 254 -22.51 3.78 -14.19
N MET A 255 -21.40 3.15 -14.57
CA MET A 255 -21.26 2.45 -15.86
C MET A 255 -21.70 0.98 -15.84
N GLY A 256 -22.12 0.45 -14.68
CA GLY A 256 -22.59 -0.92 -14.51
C GLY A 256 -21.50 -1.96 -14.19
N PHE A 257 -20.27 -1.55 -13.87
CA PHE A 257 -19.12 -2.43 -13.64
C PHE A 257 -18.81 -2.64 -12.15
N LYS A 258 -19.84 -2.99 -11.37
CA LYS A 258 -19.77 -3.11 -9.90
C LYS A 258 -18.76 -4.14 -9.39
N GLY A 259 -18.53 -5.21 -10.16
CA GLY A 259 -17.64 -6.31 -9.79
C GLY A 259 -16.18 -6.11 -10.20
N VAL A 260 -15.83 -5.00 -10.86
CA VAL A 260 -14.44 -4.72 -11.23
C VAL A 260 -13.69 -4.23 -9.98
N GLU A 261 -12.67 -4.99 -9.57
CA GLU A 261 -11.79 -4.64 -8.45
C GLU A 261 -10.93 -3.42 -8.78
N ILE A 262 -10.68 -2.57 -7.78
CA ILE A 262 -9.80 -1.40 -7.89
C ILE A 262 -8.43 -1.75 -7.30
N VAL A 263 -7.37 -1.38 -8.00
CA VAL A 263 -5.99 -1.42 -7.51
C VAL A 263 -5.40 -0.02 -7.60
N ILE A 264 -4.78 0.46 -6.52
CA ILE A 264 -4.07 1.73 -6.50
C ILE A 264 -2.66 1.47 -7.02
N ALA A 265 -2.43 1.76 -8.30
CA ALA A 265 -1.14 1.49 -8.94
C ALA A 265 -0.06 2.50 -8.55
N GLU A 266 -0.45 3.70 -8.16
CA GLU A 266 0.45 4.70 -7.59
C GLU A 266 -0.26 5.62 -6.63
N THR A 267 0.39 5.89 -5.51
CA THR A 267 0.05 7.00 -4.64
C THR A 267 1.24 7.33 -3.73
N GLY A 268 1.45 8.60 -3.42
CA GLY A 268 2.60 9.03 -2.64
C GLY A 268 2.59 10.52 -2.36
N TRP A 269 3.63 10.99 -1.68
CA TRP A 269 3.82 12.38 -1.32
C TRP A 269 5.30 12.75 -1.35
N PRO A 270 5.71 13.79 -2.09
CA PRO A 270 7.11 14.17 -2.21
C PRO A 270 7.61 14.84 -0.93
N TYR A 271 8.82 14.52 -0.48
CA TYR A 271 9.38 15.10 0.75
C TYR A 271 10.15 16.41 0.53
N LYS A 272 10.41 16.76 -0.72
CA LYS A 272 11.11 17.98 -1.13
C LYS A 272 10.53 18.47 -2.45
N GLY A 273 10.50 19.78 -2.66
CA GLY A 273 10.03 20.41 -3.89
C GLY A 273 10.78 21.70 -4.17
N ASP A 274 10.44 22.34 -5.30
CA ASP A 274 10.89 23.69 -5.63
C ASP A 274 10.26 24.71 -4.67
N SER A 275 10.81 25.94 -4.64
CA SER A 275 10.36 26.97 -3.70
C SER A 275 8.90 27.42 -3.87
N ASP A 276 8.31 27.17 -5.04
CA ASP A 276 6.92 27.45 -5.38
C ASP A 276 6.00 26.23 -5.22
N GLU A 277 6.53 25.08 -4.79
CA GLU A 277 5.74 23.89 -4.50
C GLU A 277 5.28 23.86 -3.04
N VAL A 278 3.95 23.96 -2.85
CA VAL A 278 3.33 23.84 -1.54
C VAL A 278 3.04 22.37 -1.20
N GLY A 279 3.41 21.96 0.01
CA GLY A 279 3.14 20.61 0.52
C GLY A 279 4.33 19.66 0.62
N PRO A 280 5.35 19.70 -0.26
CA PRO A 280 6.52 18.84 -0.07
C PRO A 280 7.26 19.16 1.22
N SER A 281 7.35 18.18 2.11
CA SER A 281 8.20 18.22 3.31
C SER A 281 8.37 16.80 3.85
N ILE A 282 9.44 16.55 4.63
CA ILE A 282 9.65 15.25 5.29
C ILE A 282 8.45 14.92 6.20
N GLU A 283 7.91 15.90 6.91
CA GLU A 283 6.80 15.74 7.84
C GLU A 283 5.52 15.32 7.10
N ASN A 284 5.18 15.99 5.99
CA ASN A 284 3.98 15.67 5.22
C ASN A 284 4.12 14.35 4.47
N ALA A 285 5.29 14.07 3.90
CA ALA A 285 5.56 12.81 3.21
C ALA A 285 5.50 11.62 4.17
N LYS A 286 6.10 11.75 5.36
CA LYS A 286 5.98 10.77 6.44
C LYS A 286 4.53 10.61 6.88
N ALA A 287 3.82 11.71 7.17
CA ALA A 287 2.43 11.66 7.62
C ALA A 287 1.54 10.95 6.59
N TYR A 288 1.67 11.28 5.31
CA TYR A 288 0.91 10.65 4.25
C TYR A 288 1.16 9.14 4.17
N ASN A 289 2.42 8.75 3.95
CA ASN A 289 2.77 7.35 3.71
C ASN A 289 2.54 6.48 4.95
N GLN A 290 2.89 6.97 6.15
CA GLN A 290 2.67 6.24 7.39
C GLN A 290 1.17 6.04 7.68
N ASN A 291 0.36 7.10 7.54
CA ASN A 291 -1.06 6.99 7.84
C ASN A 291 -1.83 6.19 6.77
N LEU A 292 -1.40 6.25 5.51
CA LEU A 292 -1.93 5.37 4.47
C LEU A 292 -1.65 3.90 4.79
N ILE A 293 -0.41 3.56 5.18
CA ILE A 293 -0.07 2.19 5.60
C ILE A 293 -0.93 1.77 6.81
N ALA A 294 -1.09 2.64 7.80
CA ALA A 294 -1.94 2.36 8.97
C ALA A 294 -3.42 2.14 8.58
N HIS A 295 -3.94 2.95 7.66
CA HIS A 295 -5.29 2.79 7.11
C HIS A 295 -5.44 1.44 6.41
N LEU A 296 -4.48 1.04 5.56
CA LEU A 296 -4.48 -0.26 4.88
C LEU A 296 -4.36 -1.43 5.87
N ARG A 297 -3.58 -1.29 6.95
CA ARG A 297 -3.48 -2.31 8.01
C ARG A 297 -4.75 -2.47 8.83
N SER A 298 -5.55 -1.41 8.94
CA SER A 298 -6.81 -1.45 9.69
C SER A 298 -7.87 -2.34 9.04
N MET A 299 -7.73 -2.69 7.76
CA MET A 299 -8.69 -3.47 6.98
C MET A 299 -10.10 -2.85 6.90
N VAL A 300 -10.25 -1.58 7.28
CA VAL A 300 -11.55 -0.89 7.26
C VAL A 300 -12.08 -0.70 5.84
N GLY A 301 -11.18 -0.61 4.85
CA GLY A 301 -11.51 -0.30 3.47
C GLY A 301 -11.97 1.14 3.30
N THR A 302 -12.64 1.42 2.18
CA THR A 302 -13.26 2.74 1.95
C THR A 302 -14.75 2.69 2.34
N PRO A 303 -15.42 3.84 2.53
CA PRO A 303 -16.86 3.86 2.81
C PRO A 303 -17.74 3.09 1.81
N LEU A 304 -17.44 3.09 0.51
CA LEU A 304 -18.17 2.30 -0.50
C LEU A 304 -17.62 0.88 -0.69
N MET A 305 -16.44 0.56 -0.16
CA MET A 305 -15.84 -0.77 -0.20
C MET A 305 -15.33 -1.20 1.19
N PRO A 306 -16.23 -1.35 2.19
CA PRO A 306 -15.82 -1.61 3.57
C PRO A 306 -15.35 -3.05 3.79
N GLY A 307 -14.50 -3.24 4.81
CA GLY A 307 -14.11 -4.56 5.32
C GLY A 307 -13.03 -5.28 4.51
N LYS A 308 -12.41 -4.60 3.54
CA LYS A 308 -11.27 -5.11 2.76
C LYS A 308 -10.34 -3.95 2.41
N SER A 309 -9.03 -4.16 2.59
CA SER A 309 -8.03 -3.20 2.13
C SER A 309 -7.91 -3.17 0.61
N VAL A 310 -7.66 -1.98 0.09
CA VAL A 310 -7.41 -1.77 -1.33
C VAL A 310 -5.95 -2.06 -1.62
N ASP A 311 -5.68 -2.94 -2.57
CA ASP A 311 -4.33 -3.22 -3.06
C ASP A 311 -3.65 -1.92 -3.50
N THR A 312 -2.54 -1.55 -2.84
CA THR A 312 -1.96 -0.22 -2.98
C THR A 312 -0.44 -0.25 -3.14
N TYR A 313 0.04 0.43 -4.18
CA TYR A 313 1.45 0.57 -4.49
C TYR A 313 1.93 1.98 -4.18
N LEU A 314 2.79 2.09 -3.16
CA LEU A 314 3.39 3.36 -2.76
C LEU A 314 4.33 3.86 -3.85
N PHE A 315 4.25 5.15 -4.19
CA PHE A 315 5.15 5.84 -5.10
C PHE A 315 6.13 6.69 -4.27
N ALA A 316 7.42 6.35 -4.20
CA ALA A 316 8.12 5.23 -4.86
C ALA A 316 9.24 4.63 -4.00
N MET A 317 9.89 3.57 -4.49
CA MET A 317 10.99 2.88 -3.79
C MET A 317 12.18 3.82 -3.52
N TYR A 318 12.62 4.54 -4.56
CA TYR A 318 13.78 5.42 -4.53
C TYR A 318 13.43 6.78 -5.12
N ASP A 319 14.25 7.78 -4.81
CA ASP A 319 14.28 9.01 -5.59
C ASP A 319 14.83 8.71 -6.99
N GLU A 320 14.12 9.18 -8.02
CA GLU A 320 14.50 8.99 -9.40
C GLU A 320 15.16 10.28 -9.93
N ASP A 321 16.47 10.42 -9.74
CA ASP A 321 17.20 11.68 -9.94
C ASP A 321 17.26 12.20 -11.38
N GLN A 322 16.94 11.35 -12.36
CA GLN A 322 16.85 11.75 -13.77
C GLN A 322 15.42 12.09 -14.21
N LYS A 323 14.41 12.04 -13.33
CA LYS A 323 13.05 12.44 -13.69
C LYS A 323 12.98 13.91 -14.12
N PRO A 324 12.35 14.21 -15.27
CA PRO A 324 12.11 15.59 -15.69
C PRO A 324 11.06 16.26 -14.81
N GLY A 325 10.95 17.58 -14.93
CA GLY A 325 9.94 18.37 -14.20
C GLY A 325 10.46 18.94 -12.87
N PRO A 326 9.54 19.32 -11.97
CA PRO A 326 9.90 19.99 -10.72
C PRO A 326 10.71 19.10 -9.78
N THR A 327 11.31 19.70 -8.74
CA THR A 327 12.08 18.94 -7.74
C THR A 327 11.25 17.89 -7.00
N SER A 328 9.94 18.10 -6.84
CA SER A 328 9.05 17.08 -6.28
C SER A 328 9.08 15.74 -7.01
N GLU A 329 9.16 15.74 -8.34
CA GLU A 329 9.23 14.51 -9.14
C GLU A 329 10.46 13.65 -8.80
N ARG A 330 11.53 14.24 -8.27
CA ARG A 330 12.78 13.56 -7.87
C ARG A 330 12.87 13.29 -6.36
N SER A 331 11.77 13.43 -5.63
CA SER A 331 11.78 13.46 -4.16
C SER A 331 10.65 12.62 -3.53
N PHE A 332 10.26 11.51 -4.15
CA PHE A 332 9.20 10.60 -3.66
C PHE A 332 9.73 9.34 -2.94
N GLY A 333 11.04 9.11 -2.94
CA GLY A 333 11.66 7.87 -2.48
C GLY A 333 11.44 7.59 -1.00
N LEU A 334 10.90 6.40 -0.71
CA LEU A 334 10.81 5.84 0.64
C LEU A 334 12.18 5.40 1.16
N PHE A 335 13.06 4.98 0.26
CA PHE A 335 14.43 4.57 0.54
C PHE A 335 15.42 5.41 -0.25
N LYS A 336 16.61 5.56 0.31
CA LYS A 336 17.77 6.13 -0.35
C LYS A 336 18.54 5.04 -1.10
N PRO A 337 19.44 5.41 -2.03
CA PRO A 337 20.28 4.43 -2.72
C PRO A 337 21.16 3.57 -1.81
N ASP A 338 21.47 4.04 -0.60
CA ASP A 338 22.19 3.27 0.42
C ASP A 338 21.32 2.26 1.20
N LEU A 339 20.06 2.06 0.76
CA LEU A 339 19.05 1.16 1.33
C LEU A 339 18.48 1.60 2.69
N THR A 340 18.84 2.78 3.18
CA THR A 340 18.22 3.36 4.39
C THR A 340 16.90 4.05 4.04
N MET A 341 15.96 4.10 4.98
CA MET A 341 14.71 4.84 4.76
C MET A 341 14.97 6.35 4.76
N THR A 342 14.31 7.07 3.84
CA THR A 342 14.29 8.53 3.82
C THR A 342 13.62 9.08 5.08
N TYR A 343 12.54 8.44 5.50
CA TYR A 343 11.80 8.67 6.74
C TYR A 343 11.10 7.36 7.14
N ASN A 344 11.02 7.07 8.43
CA ASN A 344 10.44 5.80 8.91
C ASN A 344 8.91 5.81 8.81
N VAL A 345 8.36 4.88 8.04
CA VAL A 345 6.91 4.69 7.79
C VAL A 345 6.40 3.31 8.25
N GLY A 346 7.18 2.58 9.05
CA GLY A 346 6.76 1.31 9.63
C GLY A 346 6.71 0.13 8.64
N LEU A 347 7.60 0.13 7.64
CA LEU A 347 7.69 -0.93 6.64
C LEU A 347 8.60 -2.09 7.04
N THR A 348 9.47 -1.95 8.04
CA THR A 348 10.40 -3.02 8.41
C THR A 348 9.65 -4.18 9.08
N LYS A 349 9.77 -5.41 8.54
CA LYS A 349 9.28 -6.64 9.21
C LYS A 349 10.16 -6.91 10.43
N THR A 350 9.91 -6.22 11.53
CA THR A 350 10.57 -6.53 12.80
C THR A 350 9.61 -7.26 13.70
N SER A 351 9.91 -8.54 13.93
CA SER A 351 9.57 -9.20 15.19
C SER A 351 10.22 -8.38 16.32
N GLN A 352 9.51 -7.42 16.91
CA GLN A 352 9.81 -6.73 18.19
C GLN A 352 11.25 -6.23 18.45
N ALA A 353 12.14 -6.17 17.46
CA ALA A 353 13.54 -5.80 17.63
C ALA A 353 13.81 -4.52 16.83
N GLY A 354 13.49 -3.36 17.41
CA GLY A 354 13.74 -2.08 16.75
C GLY A 354 13.25 -0.85 17.52
N VAL A 355 12.29 -1.02 18.44
CA VAL A 355 11.92 0.06 19.36
C VAL A 355 13.02 0.18 20.40
N SER A 356 13.71 1.32 20.42
CA SER A 356 14.67 1.59 21.49
C SER A 356 13.93 1.72 22.82
N GLU A 357 14.58 1.31 23.92
CA GLU A 357 14.00 1.44 25.26
C GLU A 357 13.60 2.89 25.58
N ASN A 358 14.29 3.88 24.99
CA ASN A 358 13.98 5.31 25.11
C ASN A 358 12.67 5.70 24.42
N GLU A 359 12.39 5.18 23.22
CA GLU A 359 11.14 5.44 22.50
C GLU A 359 9.95 4.78 23.21
N LEU A 360 10.18 3.61 23.79
CA LEU A 360 9.20 2.89 24.58
C LEU A 360 8.92 3.60 25.91
N GLN A 361 9.96 4.15 26.54
CA GLN A 361 9.84 4.97 27.74
C GLN A 361 9.05 6.25 27.47
N ALA A 362 9.33 6.95 26.34
CA ALA A 362 8.57 8.13 25.96
C ALA A 362 7.08 7.82 25.73
N SER A 363 6.79 6.64 25.15
CA SER A 363 5.42 6.18 24.91
C SER A 363 4.70 5.79 26.21
N LEU A 364 5.42 5.18 27.15
CA LEU A 364 4.93 4.90 28.51
C LEU A 364 4.62 6.20 29.27
N ASP A 365 5.54 7.16 29.27
CA ASP A 365 5.37 8.45 29.95
C ASP A 365 4.17 9.22 29.37
N TYR A 366 4.05 9.24 28.04
CA TYR A 366 2.90 9.80 27.36
C TYR A 366 1.60 9.10 27.78
N ALA A 367 1.56 7.76 27.75
CA ALA A 367 0.37 6.99 28.09
C ALA A 367 -0.11 7.28 29.51
N CYS A 368 0.79 7.25 30.50
CA CYS A 368 0.45 7.58 31.89
C CYS A 368 0.04 9.05 32.08
N GLY A 369 0.51 9.96 31.21
CA GLY A 369 0.07 11.36 31.16
C GLY A 369 -1.35 11.58 30.62
N GLN A 370 -1.95 10.59 29.94
CA GLN A 370 -3.31 10.71 29.37
C GLN A 370 -4.44 10.42 30.38
N GLY A 371 -4.13 10.40 31.68
CA GLY A 371 -5.11 10.17 32.75
C GLY A 371 -5.69 8.75 32.73
N VAL A 372 -4.85 7.76 32.43
CA VAL A 372 -5.13 6.33 32.66
C VAL A 372 -4.48 5.88 33.97
N ASP A 373 -4.97 4.81 34.58
CA ASP A 373 -4.44 4.32 35.86
C ASP A 373 -3.18 3.47 35.68
N CYS A 374 -2.01 4.11 35.83
CA CYS A 374 -0.72 3.44 35.81
C CYS A 374 -0.26 2.89 37.18
N SER A 375 -1.11 2.89 38.22
CA SER A 375 -0.75 2.28 39.51
C SER A 375 -0.42 0.77 39.44
N PRO A 376 -1.05 -0.06 38.55
CA PRO A 376 -0.77 -1.49 38.51
C PRO A 376 0.64 -1.86 38.02
N ILE A 377 1.33 -0.94 37.34
CA ILE A 377 2.70 -1.13 36.81
C ILE A 377 3.78 -0.52 37.71
N GLN A 378 3.42 0.02 38.88
CA GLN A 378 4.38 0.54 39.87
C GLN A 378 4.87 -0.58 40.80
N PRO A 379 6.03 -0.44 41.50
CA PRO A 379 6.52 -1.45 42.44
C PRO A 379 5.46 -1.93 43.43
N GLY A 380 5.19 -3.24 43.44
CA GLY A 380 4.14 -3.87 44.25
C GLY A 380 2.76 -3.95 43.58
N GLY A 381 2.60 -3.42 42.38
CA GLY A 381 1.40 -3.52 41.55
C GLY A 381 1.24 -4.89 40.87
N ALA A 382 0.00 -5.22 40.48
CA ALA A 382 -0.35 -6.53 39.91
C ALA A 382 0.27 -6.79 38.52
N CYS A 383 0.68 -5.74 37.81
CA CYS A 383 1.29 -5.74 36.48
C CYS A 383 2.73 -5.20 36.49
N PHE A 384 3.37 -5.17 37.67
CA PHE A 384 4.75 -4.69 37.79
C PHE A 384 5.76 -5.67 37.17
N GLU A 385 5.55 -6.97 37.36
CA GLU A 385 6.44 -8.00 36.82
C GLU A 385 5.95 -8.48 35.46
N PRO A 386 6.81 -8.70 34.45
CA PRO A 386 8.26 -8.47 34.51
C PRO A 386 8.58 -6.97 34.55
N ALA A 387 9.55 -6.57 35.39
CA ALA A 387 9.94 -5.16 35.56
C ALA A 387 10.76 -4.62 34.36
N THR A 388 10.11 -4.47 33.21
CA THR A 388 10.72 -3.95 31.97
C THR A 388 9.89 -2.79 31.41
N VAL A 389 10.54 -1.84 30.72
CA VAL A 389 9.83 -0.72 30.08
C VAL A 389 8.78 -1.24 29.08
N ALA A 390 9.06 -2.35 28.41
CA ALA A 390 8.15 -2.95 27.42
C ALA A 390 6.85 -3.48 28.03
N SER A 391 6.90 -4.22 29.13
CA SER A 391 5.70 -4.74 29.78
C SER A 391 4.84 -3.60 30.35
N HIS A 392 5.49 -2.60 30.96
CA HIS A 392 4.83 -1.43 31.52
C HIS A 392 4.18 -0.56 30.44
N ALA A 393 4.91 -0.26 29.36
CA ALA A 393 4.39 0.46 28.20
C ALA A 393 3.19 -0.27 27.60
N THR A 394 3.30 -1.57 27.36
CA THR A 394 2.21 -2.39 26.78
C THR A 394 0.92 -2.27 27.61
N TYR A 395 1.02 -2.30 28.94
CA TYR A 395 -0.14 -2.14 29.82
C TYR A 395 -0.74 -0.74 29.77
N ALA A 396 0.09 0.31 29.93
CA ALA A 396 -0.36 1.70 29.92
C ALA A 396 -0.99 2.09 28.56
N MET A 397 -0.37 1.67 27.47
CA MET A 397 -0.85 1.91 26.10
C MET A 397 -2.18 1.21 25.84
N ASN A 398 -2.37 -0.02 26.35
CA ASN A 398 -3.67 -0.70 26.28
C ASN A 398 -4.77 0.09 27.02
N LEU A 399 -4.48 0.69 28.17
CA LEU A 399 -5.48 1.50 28.89
C LEU A 399 -5.92 2.73 28.07
N VAL A 400 -4.97 3.40 27.41
CA VAL A 400 -5.27 4.53 26.52
C VAL A 400 -6.13 4.06 25.34
N TYR A 401 -5.80 2.92 24.73
CA TYR A 401 -6.59 2.33 23.65
C TYR A 401 -8.04 2.04 24.07
N GLN A 402 -8.25 1.44 25.25
CA GLN A 402 -9.60 1.18 25.77
C GLN A 402 -10.37 2.47 26.08
N LYS A 403 -9.67 3.54 26.49
CA LYS A 403 -10.27 4.86 26.80
C LYS A 403 -10.62 5.66 25.54
N SER A 404 -9.92 5.43 24.42
CA SER A 404 -10.08 6.18 23.17
C SER A 404 -11.05 5.53 22.18
N ASP A 405 -12.10 4.87 22.66
CA ASP A 405 -13.10 4.13 21.84
C ASP A 405 -12.45 3.18 20.80
N LYS A 406 -11.27 2.64 21.13
CA LYS A 406 -10.50 1.74 20.26
C LYS A 406 -10.13 2.33 18.89
N ASN A 407 -10.01 3.65 18.79
CA ASN A 407 -9.55 4.30 17.56
C ASN A 407 -8.09 3.91 17.24
N PRO A 408 -7.82 3.19 16.13
CA PRO A 408 -6.47 2.75 15.78
C PRO A 408 -5.48 3.91 15.58
N LEU A 409 -5.96 5.08 15.12
CA LEU A 409 -5.14 6.26 14.89
C LEU A 409 -4.71 6.95 16.19
N SER A 410 -5.44 6.74 17.29
CA SER A 410 -5.09 7.26 18.62
C SER A 410 -4.00 6.41 19.32
N CYS A 411 -3.54 5.33 18.68
CA CYS A 411 -2.70 4.30 19.29
C CYS A 411 -1.47 3.94 18.47
N ASP A 412 -1.03 4.82 17.58
CA ASP A 412 0.24 4.64 16.86
C ASP A 412 1.45 4.70 17.81
N PHE A 413 1.40 5.49 18.90
CA PHE A 413 2.49 5.68 19.88
C PHE A 413 3.88 5.75 19.21
N SER A 414 3.99 6.49 18.11
CA SER A 414 5.22 6.56 17.31
C SER A 414 5.76 5.20 16.85
N GLN A 415 4.87 4.27 16.46
CA GLN A 415 5.14 2.90 16.02
C GLN A 415 5.72 1.97 17.10
N THR A 416 5.56 2.33 18.38
CA THR A 416 6.01 1.48 19.49
C THR A 416 4.95 0.47 19.94
N ALA A 417 3.72 0.55 19.40
CA ALA A 417 2.62 -0.35 19.69
C ALA A 417 2.11 -1.09 18.45
N THR A 418 1.43 -2.22 18.69
CA THR A 418 0.67 -2.94 17.68
C THR A 418 -0.58 -3.51 18.32
N LEU A 419 -1.71 -3.48 17.59
CA LEU A 419 -2.94 -4.13 18.04
C LEU A 419 -2.82 -5.64 17.91
N THR A 420 -3.21 -6.37 18.96
CA THR A 420 -3.20 -7.83 18.99
C THR A 420 -4.58 -8.36 19.40
N SER A 421 -4.99 -9.48 18.79
CA SER A 421 -6.19 -10.24 19.20
C SER A 421 -5.91 -11.23 20.33
N THR A 422 -4.63 -11.42 20.70
CA THR A 422 -4.24 -12.30 21.80
C THR A 422 -4.20 -11.49 23.10
N SER A 423 -4.91 -11.94 24.13
CA SER A 423 -4.86 -11.28 25.44
C SER A 423 -3.45 -11.37 26.02
N PRO A 424 -2.79 -10.25 26.33
CA PRO A 424 -1.47 -10.23 26.96
C PRO A 424 -1.55 -10.38 28.49
N SER A 425 -2.70 -10.77 29.05
CA SER A 425 -2.86 -11.00 30.50
C SER A 425 -2.07 -12.22 30.96
N TYR A 426 -1.50 -12.15 32.15
CA TYR A 426 -0.74 -13.24 32.78
C TYR A 426 -0.82 -13.15 34.30
N ASP A 427 -0.71 -14.29 34.99
CA ASP A 427 -0.75 -14.40 36.46
C ASP A 427 -1.87 -13.56 37.11
N LYS A 428 -1.49 -12.48 37.81
CA LYS A 428 -2.40 -11.52 38.47
C LYS A 428 -2.58 -10.23 37.66
N CYS A 429 -1.83 -10.05 36.58
CA CYS A 429 -1.93 -8.92 35.68
C CYS A 429 -3.03 -9.14 34.63
N MET A 430 -4.17 -8.49 34.85
CA MET A 430 -5.31 -8.54 33.94
C MET A 430 -5.34 -7.30 33.07
N TYR A 431 -5.13 -7.46 31.77
CA TYR A 431 -5.28 -6.35 30.81
C TYR A 431 -6.76 -6.09 30.58
N PRO A 432 -7.24 -4.84 30.73
CA PRO A 432 -8.62 -4.53 30.44
C PRO A 432 -8.96 -4.83 28.98
N SER A 433 -10.01 -5.61 28.80
CA SER A 433 -10.64 -5.89 27.51
C SER A 433 -12.15 -5.67 27.69
N SER A 434 -12.81 -4.95 26.79
CA SER A 434 -14.27 -4.97 26.77
C SER A 434 -14.73 -6.37 26.36
N ILE A 435 -15.35 -7.12 27.27
CA ILE A 435 -16.27 -8.18 26.88
C ILE A 435 -17.55 -7.46 26.42
N SER A 436 -17.75 -7.42 25.10
CA SER A 436 -19.06 -7.33 24.45
C SER A 436 -18.87 -7.60 22.96
#